data_AF-A0A5K1JTU7-F1
#
_entry.id   AF-A0A5K1JTU7-F1
#
_cell.length_a   1.000
_cell.length_b   1.000
_cell.length_c   1.000
_cell.angle_alpha   90.00
_cell.angle_beta   90.00
_cell.angle_gamma   90.00
#
_symmetry.space_group_name_H-M   'P 1'
#
loop_
_entity.id
_entity.type
_entity.pdbx_description
1 polymer ?
#
loop_
_entity_poly.entity_id
_entity_poly.type
_entity_poly.pdbx_seq_one_letter_code
_entity_poly.pdbx_strand_id
1 'polypeptide(L)'
;MTQTTTLQYEAPWPVYALDWCKSAAPGQQMRPRSAFRLAIASLTSDYRNRLAIVGLQDERVLVEDDVDYADYPDFVTLVEAQHGYPATRLQWQPATANSFAWSQKAGVAELLATTGDALRVWEYASDGAAGGGGRRCLG
;
A
#
# COMPACT_ATOMS: atom_id res chain seq x y z
N MET A 1 9.40 12.55 -26.83
CA MET A 1 9.59 12.99 -25.43
C MET A 1 8.60 12.20 -24.60
N THR A 2 9.06 11.36 -23.67
CA THR A 2 8.14 10.68 -22.73
C THR A 2 7.62 11.75 -21.78
N GLN A 3 6.33 12.06 -21.85
CA GLN A 3 5.70 12.97 -20.90
C GLN A 3 5.76 12.33 -19.51
N THR A 4 6.21 13.08 -18.52
CA THR A 4 6.31 12.61 -17.14
C THR A 4 4.97 12.87 -16.47
N THR A 5 4.18 11.83 -16.23
CA THR A 5 2.93 11.92 -15.47
C THR A 5 3.24 12.06 -13.98
N THR A 6 2.72 13.09 -13.33
CA THR A 6 2.87 13.30 -11.87
C THR A 6 1.61 12.81 -11.18
N LEU A 7 1.76 11.93 -10.18
CA LEU A 7 0.66 11.42 -9.35
C LEU A 7 0.82 11.95 -7.93
N GLN A 8 -0.29 12.32 -7.28
CA GLN A 8 -0.30 12.97 -5.98
C GLN A 8 -1.14 12.18 -4.95
N TYR A 9 -0.63 12.14 -3.71
CA TYR A 9 -1.37 11.72 -2.54
C TYR A 9 -1.12 12.71 -1.40
N GLU A 10 -2.19 13.26 -0.82
CA GLU A 10 -2.10 14.12 0.35
C GLU A 10 -2.53 13.35 1.60
N ALA A 11 -1.58 13.07 2.48
CA ALA A 11 -1.86 12.36 3.72
C ALA A 11 -2.49 13.32 4.75
N PRO A 12 -3.50 12.88 5.53
CA PRO A 12 -4.12 13.72 6.56
C PRO A 12 -3.24 13.94 7.80
N TRP A 13 -2.07 13.31 7.85
CA TRP A 13 -1.09 13.37 8.94
C TRP A 13 0.34 13.40 8.40
N PRO A 14 1.33 13.92 9.15
CA PRO A 14 2.73 13.95 8.72
C PRO A 14 3.29 12.54 8.51
N VAL A 15 3.72 12.25 7.29
CA VAL A 15 4.34 10.96 6.91
C VAL A 15 5.82 10.98 7.27
N TYR A 16 6.31 9.89 7.88
CA TYR A 16 7.71 9.74 8.25
C TYR A 16 8.40 8.54 7.61
N ALA A 17 7.72 7.39 7.57
CA ALA A 17 8.23 6.19 6.94
C ALA A 17 7.30 5.74 5.81
N LEU A 18 7.90 5.20 4.75
CA LEU A 18 7.17 4.67 3.60
C LEU A 18 7.92 3.51 2.96
N ASP A 19 7.21 2.57 2.34
CA ASP A 19 7.80 1.55 1.47
C ASP A 19 6.80 1.06 0.43
N TRP A 20 7.29 0.86 -0.80
CA TRP A 20 6.48 0.42 -1.92
C TRP A 20 6.20 -1.07 -1.85
N CYS A 21 4.98 -1.44 -2.24
CA CYS A 21 4.63 -2.82 -2.52
C CYS A 21 5.47 -3.33 -3.71
N LYS A 22 6.18 -4.44 -3.48
CA LYS A 22 7.07 -5.05 -4.47
C LYS A 22 6.42 -6.20 -5.23
N SER A 23 5.22 -6.63 -4.83
CA SER A 23 4.46 -7.64 -5.56
C SER A 23 3.73 -7.03 -6.77
N ALA A 24 3.43 -7.87 -7.75
CA ALA A 24 2.57 -7.51 -8.87
C ALA A 24 1.11 -7.30 -8.39
N ALA A 25 0.37 -6.43 -9.08
CA ALA A 25 -1.06 -6.30 -8.83
C ALA A 25 -1.78 -7.65 -9.04
N PRO A 26 -2.73 -8.01 -8.16
CA PRO A 26 -3.60 -9.17 -8.39
C PRO A 26 -4.32 -9.04 -9.74
N GLY A 27 -4.20 -10.05 -10.61
CA GLY A 27 -4.86 -10.08 -11.92
C GLY A 27 -4.09 -9.44 -13.09
N GLN A 28 -2.99 -8.72 -12.84
CA GLN A 28 -2.16 -8.13 -13.89
C GLN A 28 -1.01 -9.07 -14.27
N GLN A 29 -1.31 -10.11 -15.04
CA GLN A 29 -0.26 -10.97 -15.65
C GLN A 29 0.42 -10.31 -16.86
N MET A 30 -0.19 -9.28 -17.47
CA MET A 30 0.29 -8.67 -18.71
C MET A 30 1.08 -7.36 -18.54
N ARG A 31 0.97 -6.66 -17.41
CA ARG A 31 1.84 -5.51 -17.10
C ARG A 31 2.60 -5.77 -15.80
N PRO A 32 3.94 -5.95 -15.84
CA PRO A 32 4.76 -6.09 -14.64
C PRO A 32 4.89 -4.76 -13.85
N ARG A 33 3.98 -3.81 -14.07
CA ARG A 33 3.98 -2.54 -13.35
C ARG A 33 3.44 -2.82 -11.96
N SER A 34 4.16 -2.33 -10.95
CA SER A 34 3.88 -2.50 -9.54
C SER A 34 2.39 -2.37 -9.23
N ALA A 35 1.91 -3.02 -8.17
CA ALA A 35 0.53 -2.84 -7.71
C ALA A 35 0.13 -1.40 -7.33
N PHE A 36 1.03 -0.42 -7.51
CA PHE A 36 0.92 0.99 -7.09
C PHE A 36 0.37 1.12 -5.68
N ARG A 37 0.76 0.20 -4.79
CA ARG A 37 0.46 0.23 -3.38
C ARG A 37 1.68 0.74 -2.63
N LEU A 38 1.45 1.64 -1.71
CA LEU A 38 2.47 2.27 -0.89
C LEU A 38 2.02 2.15 0.56
N ALA A 39 2.88 1.61 1.42
CA ALA A 39 2.64 1.71 2.86
C ALA A 39 3.26 3.00 3.36
N ILE A 40 2.54 3.71 4.23
CA ILE A 40 2.97 4.96 4.86
C ILE A 40 2.71 4.88 6.36
N ALA A 41 3.57 5.49 7.16
CA ALA A 41 3.40 5.60 8.60
C ALA A 41 3.64 7.03 9.10
N SER A 42 2.87 7.41 10.11
CA SER A 42 2.87 8.77 10.64
C SER A 42 3.99 9.02 11.66
N LEU A 43 4.29 10.30 11.90
CA LEU A 43 5.07 10.76 13.06
C LEU A 43 4.32 11.86 13.81
N THR A 44 3.72 11.50 14.93
CA THR A 44 2.96 12.37 15.83
C THR A 44 3.34 12.09 17.28
N SER A 45 3.36 13.13 18.12
CA SER A 45 3.81 13.04 19.52
C SER A 45 2.73 12.53 20.49
N ASP A 46 1.48 12.43 20.05
CA ASP A 46 0.29 12.25 20.89
C ASP A 46 -0.25 10.81 20.92
N TYR A 47 0.60 9.81 20.64
CA TYR A 47 0.25 8.39 20.60
C TYR A 47 -0.87 8.02 19.61
N ARG A 48 -1.15 8.88 18.62
CA ARG A 48 -2.15 8.62 17.57
C ARG A 48 -1.52 8.23 16.25
N ASN A 49 -0.34 7.60 16.30
CA ASN A 49 0.35 7.20 15.09
C ASN A 49 -0.40 6.10 14.36
N ARG A 50 -0.32 6.14 13.03
CA ARG A 50 -1.07 5.29 12.11
C ARG A 50 -0.15 4.68 11.09
N LEU A 51 -0.52 3.49 10.65
CA LEU A 51 0.01 2.81 9.48
C LEU A 51 -1.12 2.72 8.46
N ALA A 52 -0.90 3.23 7.26
CA ALA A 52 -1.88 3.15 6.19
C ALA A 52 -1.26 2.55 4.93
N ILE A 53 -2.08 1.87 4.16
CA ILE A 53 -1.74 1.44 2.81
C ILE A 53 -2.56 2.29 1.87
N VAL A 54 -1.89 2.97 0.95
CA VAL A 54 -2.50 3.79 -0.10
C VAL A 54 -2.27 3.10 -1.43
N GLY A 55 -3.19 3.29 -2.38
CA GLY A 55 -3.06 2.73 -3.71
C GLY A 55 -3.81 3.54 -4.75
N LEU A 56 -3.46 3.34 -6.02
CA LEU A 56 -4.17 3.98 -7.12
C LEU A 56 -5.65 3.63 -7.09
N GLN A 57 -6.50 4.64 -7.29
CA GLN A 57 -7.94 4.45 -7.38
C GLN A 57 -8.35 3.79 -8.70
N ASP A 58 -7.75 4.23 -9.81
CA ASP A 58 -7.96 3.69 -11.15
C ASP A 58 -6.62 3.64 -11.92
N GLU A 59 -6.29 2.50 -12.52
CA GLU A 59 -5.07 2.35 -13.33
C GLU A 59 -5.16 3.07 -14.69
N ARG A 60 -6.37 3.47 -15.13
CA ARG A 60 -6.58 4.23 -16.38
C ARG A 60 -5.88 5.58 -16.38
N VAL A 61 -5.67 6.16 -15.20
CA VAL A 61 -4.85 7.36 -14.97
C VAL A 61 -3.43 7.21 -15.55
N LEU A 62 -2.94 5.97 -15.74
CA LEU A 62 -1.61 5.69 -16.28
C LEU A 62 -1.56 5.53 -17.81
N VAL A 63 -2.70 5.55 -18.50
CA VAL A 63 -2.81 5.18 -19.93
C VAL A 63 -3.50 6.25 -20.76
N GLU A 64 -4.48 6.94 -20.18
CA GLU A 64 -5.31 7.90 -20.89
C GLU A 64 -4.91 9.33 -20.45
N ASP A 65 -4.07 10.01 -21.25
CA ASP A 65 -3.69 11.42 -21.04
C ASP A 65 -4.86 12.41 -21.31
N ASP A 66 -5.94 11.94 -21.95
CA ASP A 66 -7.00 12.79 -22.52
C ASP A 66 -8.32 12.82 -21.71
N VAL A 67 -8.40 12.12 -20.58
CA VAL A 67 -9.60 12.09 -19.75
C VAL A 67 -9.39 12.99 -18.53
N ASP A 68 -10.31 13.93 -18.31
CA ASP A 68 -10.37 14.81 -17.13
C ASP A 68 -10.61 14.00 -15.84
N TYR A 69 -9.64 13.18 -15.42
CA TYR A 69 -9.57 12.58 -14.09
C TYR A 69 -9.16 13.61 -13.02
N ALA A 70 -8.98 14.88 -13.40
CA ALA A 70 -8.55 15.98 -12.53
C ALA A 70 -9.42 16.17 -11.27
N ASP A 71 -10.68 15.70 -11.30
CA ASP A 71 -11.60 15.79 -10.17
C ASP A 71 -11.45 14.65 -9.14
N TYR A 72 -10.64 13.62 -9.42
CA TYR A 72 -10.45 12.47 -8.53
C TYR A 72 -9.02 12.40 -7.98
N PRO A 73 -8.84 11.95 -6.73
CA PRO A 73 -7.50 11.75 -6.18
C PRO A 73 -6.81 10.58 -6.87
N ASP A 74 -5.54 10.73 -7.25
CA ASP A 74 -4.77 9.66 -7.88
C ASP A 74 -4.68 8.42 -6.97
N PHE A 75 -4.39 8.66 -5.69
CA PHE A 75 -4.28 7.65 -4.66
C PHE A 75 -5.37 7.78 -3.60
N VAL A 76 -5.85 6.63 -3.13
CA VAL A 76 -6.79 6.51 -2.02
C VAL A 76 -6.23 5.64 -0.91
N THR A 77 -6.65 5.91 0.33
CA THR A 77 -6.34 5.03 1.46
C THR A 77 -7.12 3.73 1.32
N LEU A 78 -6.42 2.61 1.17
CA LEU A 78 -7.01 1.27 1.04
C LEU A 78 -7.36 0.66 2.39
N VAL A 79 -6.49 0.85 3.38
CA VAL A 79 -6.67 0.41 4.76
C VAL A 79 -5.80 1.25 5.68
N GLU A 80 -6.23 1.42 6.93
CA GLU A 80 -5.50 2.11 7.98
C GLU A 80 -5.59 1.32 9.29
N ALA A 81 -4.51 1.31 10.06
CA ALA A 81 -4.42 0.70 11.37
C ALA A 81 -3.73 1.64 12.38
N GLN A 82 -4.10 1.53 13.65
CA GLN A 82 -3.46 2.26 14.72
C GLN A 82 -2.10 1.62 15.07
N HIS A 83 -1.04 2.43 15.08
CA HIS A 83 0.31 2.02 15.47
C HIS A 83 0.68 2.49 16.89
N GLY A 84 0.06 3.58 17.38
CA GLY A 84 0.32 4.13 18.71
C GLY A 84 1.59 4.98 18.74
N TYR A 85 2.76 4.35 18.93
CA TYR A 85 4.06 5.02 18.83
C TYR A 85 4.47 5.27 17.37
N PRO A 86 5.37 6.23 17.06
CA PRO A 86 5.83 6.43 15.69
C PRO A 86 6.57 5.22 15.13
N ALA A 87 6.28 4.85 13.89
CA ALA A 87 7.07 3.83 13.19
C ALA A 87 8.36 4.47 12.67
N THR A 88 9.50 4.12 13.25
CA THR A 88 10.83 4.62 12.85
C THR A 88 11.32 4.02 11.54
N ARG A 89 10.77 2.87 11.15
CA ARG A 89 11.02 2.23 9.87
C ARG A 89 9.79 1.41 9.47
N LEU A 90 9.54 1.37 8.18
CA LEU A 90 8.47 0.60 7.55
C LEU A 90 9.06 -0.15 6.36
N GLN A 91 8.82 -1.45 6.27
CA GLN A 91 9.27 -2.25 5.14
C GLN A 91 8.19 -3.22 4.69
N TRP A 92 7.93 -3.22 3.39
CA TRP A 92 7.13 -4.22 2.71
C TRP A 92 7.99 -5.43 2.36
N GLN A 93 7.44 -6.63 2.45
CA GLN A 93 8.11 -7.86 2.06
C GLN A 93 8.69 -7.76 0.63
N PRO A 94 9.86 -8.38 0.35
CA PRO A 94 10.38 -8.46 -1.00
C PRO A 94 9.45 -9.29 -1.90
N ALA A 95 9.48 -9.04 -3.21
CA ALA A 95 8.68 -9.80 -4.19
C ALA A 95 8.92 -11.32 -4.12
N THR A 96 10.16 -11.72 -3.80
CA THR A 96 10.58 -13.12 -3.65
C THR A 96 9.94 -13.82 -2.45
N ALA A 97 9.38 -13.08 -1.49
CA ALA A 97 8.66 -13.67 -0.36
C ALA A 97 7.41 -14.46 -0.81
N ASN A 98 6.80 -14.08 -1.95
CA ASN A 98 5.65 -14.79 -2.50
C ASN A 98 5.97 -16.23 -2.94
N SER A 99 7.22 -16.52 -3.29
CA SER A 99 7.65 -17.87 -3.70
C SER A 99 8.03 -18.78 -2.54
N PHE A 100 8.12 -18.26 -1.31
CA PHE A 100 8.51 -19.04 -0.16
C PHE A 100 7.29 -19.75 0.47
N ALA A 101 7.47 -21.02 0.84
CA ALA A 101 6.43 -21.84 1.44
C ALA A 101 6.20 -21.48 2.91
N TRP A 102 5.48 -20.39 3.16
CA TRP A 102 5.07 -20.01 4.51
C TRP A 102 4.04 -21.01 5.07
N SER A 103 4.29 -21.52 6.27
CA SER A 103 3.37 -22.44 6.97
C SER A 103 2.25 -21.74 7.74
N GLN A 104 2.43 -20.45 8.05
CA GLN A 104 1.52 -19.67 8.92
C GLN A 104 0.96 -18.40 8.29
N LYS A 105 1.30 -18.11 7.02
CA LYS A 105 0.84 -16.90 6.30
C LYS A 105 -0.36 -17.27 5.42
N ALA A 106 -1.38 -16.42 5.37
CA ALA A 106 -2.46 -16.65 4.42
C ALA A 106 -1.93 -16.59 2.97
N GLY A 107 -2.45 -17.47 2.11
CA GLY A 107 -1.93 -17.70 0.76
C GLY A 107 -1.86 -16.45 -0.14
N VAL A 108 -2.72 -15.46 0.10
CA VAL A 108 -2.83 -14.23 -0.72
C VAL A 108 -2.40 -12.97 0.04
N ALA A 109 -1.96 -13.10 1.29
CA ALA A 109 -1.58 -11.93 2.07
C ALA A 109 -0.19 -11.40 1.72
N GLU A 110 0.14 -10.22 2.21
CA GLU A 110 1.46 -9.61 2.10
C GLU A 110 1.93 -9.15 3.47
N LEU A 111 3.21 -9.33 3.76
CA LEU A 111 3.77 -8.95 5.04
C LEU A 111 4.39 -7.56 4.98
N LEU A 112 4.17 -6.80 6.03
CA LEU A 112 4.87 -5.56 6.32
C LEU A 112 5.52 -5.66 7.69
N ALA A 113 6.62 -4.96 7.88
CA ALA A 113 7.29 -4.83 9.17
C ALA A 113 7.45 -3.36 9.53
N THR A 114 7.10 -3.01 10.77
CA THR A 114 7.39 -1.70 11.34
C THR A 114 8.27 -1.82 12.57
N THR A 115 9.20 -0.88 12.73
CA THR A 115 9.99 -0.72 13.96
C THR A 115 9.52 0.53 14.70
N GLY A 116 9.58 0.51 16.03
CA GLY A 116 9.26 1.64 16.90
C GLY A 116 9.68 1.31 18.33
N ASP A 117 8.71 1.32 19.24
CA ASP A 117 8.82 0.70 20.57
C ASP A 117 9.04 -0.81 20.52
N ALA A 118 8.46 -1.47 19.49
CA ALA A 118 8.63 -2.88 19.20
C ALA A 118 8.70 -3.10 17.69
N LEU A 119 9.24 -4.26 17.28
CA LEU A 119 9.08 -4.77 15.92
C LEU A 119 7.68 -5.39 15.79
N ARG A 120 6.87 -4.88 14.87
CA ARG A 120 5.55 -5.44 14.53
C ARG A 120 5.58 -5.97 13.12
N VAL A 121 4.99 -7.15 12.93
CA VAL A 121 4.73 -7.71 11.60
C VAL A 121 3.23 -7.59 11.37
N TRP A 122 2.87 -7.05 10.22
CA TRP A 122 1.50 -6.82 9.79
C TRP A 122 1.20 -7.71 8.60
N GLU A 123 0.01 -8.28 8.57
CA GLU A 123 -0.49 -9.04 7.45
C GLU A 123 -1.55 -8.21 6.71
N TYR A 124 -1.24 -7.87 5.47
CA TYR A 124 -2.17 -7.19 4.56
C TYR A 124 -2.84 -8.22 3.65
N ALA A 125 -4.16 -8.39 3.82
CA ALA A 125 -4.96 -9.19 2.91
C ALA A 125 -5.60 -8.29 1.86
N SER A 126 -5.13 -8.38 0.61
CA SER A 126 -5.79 -7.74 -0.54
C SER A 126 -6.76 -8.70 -1.20
N ASP A 127 -7.99 -8.26 -1.42
CA ASP A 127 -8.95 -9.01 -2.23
C ASP A 127 -8.48 -8.96 -3.70
N GLY A 128 -7.92 -10.07 -4.17
CA GLY A 128 -7.46 -10.20 -5.53
C GLY A 128 -8.63 -10.50 -6.46
N ALA A 129 -9.03 -9.52 -7.27
CA ALA A 129 -9.87 -9.70 -8.46
C ALA A 129 -11.06 -10.67 -8.31
N ALA A 130 -12.05 -10.32 -7.49
CA ALA A 130 -13.43 -10.76 -7.72
C ALA A 130 -14.35 -9.61 -7.28
N GLY A 131 -15.15 -9.09 -8.22
CA GLY A 131 -16.11 -8.03 -7.92
C GLY A 131 -17.03 -8.45 -6.79
N GLY A 132 -16.92 -7.80 -5.64
CA GLY A 132 -17.86 -7.99 -4.54
C GLY A 132 -17.29 -7.71 -3.16
N GLY A 133 -17.31 -6.45 -2.72
CA GLY A 133 -17.51 -6.07 -1.32
C GLY A 133 -16.59 -6.66 -0.23
N GLY A 134 -15.45 -7.25 -0.57
CA GLY A 134 -14.51 -7.83 0.38
C GLY A 134 -13.76 -6.75 1.17
N ARG A 135 -13.72 -6.89 2.49
CA ARG A 135 -13.03 -5.94 3.39
C ARG A 135 -11.51 -6.18 3.30
N ARG A 136 -10.77 -5.18 2.82
CA ARG A 136 -9.30 -5.12 3.00
C ARG A 136 -8.99 -4.92 4.48
N CYS A 137 -8.05 -5.68 5.03
CA CYS A 137 -7.66 -5.59 6.42
C CYS A 137 -6.15 -5.61 6.60
N LEU A 138 -5.72 -4.98 7.69
CA LEU A 138 -4.35 -5.02 8.19
C LEU A 138 -4.44 -5.64 9.60
N GLY A 139 -3.88 -6.84 9.76
CA GLY A 139 -3.90 -7.63 10.99
C GLY A 139 -2.52 -7.78 11.62
#